data_AF-A0A3L6TF43-F1
#
_entry.id   AF-A0A3L6TF43-F1
#
_cell.length_a   1.000
_cell.length_b   1.000
_cell.length_c   1.000
_cell.angle_alpha   90.00
_cell.angle_beta   90.00
_cell.angle_gamma   90.00
#
_symmetry.space_group_name_H-M   'P 1'
#
loop_
_entity.id
_entity.type
_entity.pdbx_description
1 polymer ?
#
loop_
_entity_poly.entity_id
_entity_poly.type
_entity_poly.pdbx_seq_one_letter_code
_entity_poly.pdbx_strand_id
1 'polypeptide(L)'
;MAEKPAGPTPRTRTRGGLASSAPSSRRLSSISYTATPNLTKKVPDPPKAVRPTRATPAKKRPQVDQAQKRREEIAALQEQVSGLQRELLEKEEALRSAENLISRTSSANEAVDGLRSQLSEKELLIQCAGSELHGTKIMLAEKQAAIEKLEWQAKVSNEKVEELQVDVASMDAEVSALMKLFRKITENDRAPSPRDRTDDLSLECEPVILDDEVGDIDVEKMEQEVSAYVSALAAAKENPTDEFLESVTEARLRLQAFVL
;
A
#
# COMPACT_ATOMS: atom_id res chain seq x y z
N MET A 1 39.64 28.61 27.30
CA MET A 1 38.34 28.81 26.64
C MET A 1 38.17 27.61 25.71
N ALA A 2 37.60 26.46 26.12
CA ALA A 2 36.19 26.19 26.46
C ALA A 2 35.27 26.78 25.36
N GLU A 3 34.52 26.01 24.56
CA GLU A 3 33.60 24.92 24.92
C GLU A 3 33.45 23.83 23.85
N LYS A 4 32.88 22.71 24.31
CA LYS A 4 32.42 21.49 23.63
C LYS A 4 30.88 21.56 23.55
N PRO A 5 30.21 20.95 22.56
CA PRO A 5 29.31 19.81 22.87
C PRO A 5 29.36 18.75 21.76
N ALA A 6 29.49 17.43 21.97
CA ALA A 6 28.69 16.47 22.75
C ALA A 6 27.25 16.27 22.22
N GLY A 7 27.04 15.23 21.39
CA GLY A 7 25.74 14.68 20.97
C GLY A 7 25.91 13.32 20.25
N PRO A 8 24.95 12.38 20.31
CA PRO A 8 25.20 11.08 20.94
C PRO A 8 25.26 9.84 20.02
N THR A 9 25.85 8.79 20.60
CA THR A 9 25.99 7.39 20.15
C THR A 9 24.66 6.63 19.94
N PRO A 10 24.59 5.67 19.00
CA PRO A 10 23.46 4.73 18.92
C PRO A 10 23.62 3.59 19.95
N ARG A 11 22.62 3.43 20.83
CA ARG A 11 22.49 2.30 21.75
C ARG A 11 21.72 1.17 21.08
N THR A 12 22.30 -0.02 21.15
CA THR A 12 21.66 -1.32 20.93
C THR A 12 20.45 -1.53 21.85
N ARG A 13 19.36 -2.08 21.31
CA ARG A 13 18.29 -2.67 22.11
C ARG A 13 17.71 -3.92 21.42
N THR A 14 18.18 -5.05 21.94
CA THR A 14 17.48 -6.32 22.18
C THR A 14 16.04 -6.43 21.69
N ARG A 15 15.84 -7.30 20.67
CA ARG A 15 14.57 -7.90 20.27
C ARG A 15 14.25 -9.04 21.24
N GLY A 16 13.48 -8.75 22.30
CA GLY A 16 12.83 -9.76 23.13
C GLY A 16 11.54 -10.23 22.45
N GLY A 17 11.39 -11.54 22.30
CA GLY A 17 10.17 -12.17 21.82
C GLY A 17 9.11 -12.30 22.92
N LEU A 18 7.84 -12.24 22.53
CA LEU A 18 6.67 -12.75 23.25
C LEU A 18 5.61 -13.03 22.16
N ALA A 19 5.41 -14.30 21.81
CA ALA A 19 4.35 -15.17 22.32
C ALA A 19 2.97 -14.83 21.74
N SER A 20 2.57 -15.62 20.75
CA SER A 20 1.19 -15.76 20.29
C SER A 20 0.33 -16.28 21.43
N SER A 21 -0.63 -15.48 21.90
CA SER A 21 -1.65 -15.92 22.86
C SER A 21 -2.99 -16.09 22.15
N ALA A 22 -3.51 -17.31 22.24
CA ALA A 22 -4.78 -17.79 21.69
C ALA A 22 -6.02 -17.08 22.31
N PRO A 23 -7.20 -17.15 21.67
CA PRO A 23 -8.41 -16.52 22.17
C PRO A 23 -8.91 -17.23 23.45
N SER A 24 -9.07 -16.45 24.51
CA SER A 24 -9.57 -16.94 25.80
C SER A 24 -11.09 -17.06 25.80
N SER A 25 -11.55 -18.28 26.09
CA SER A 25 -12.95 -18.70 26.15
C SER A 25 -13.81 -17.85 27.09
N ARG A 26 -15.01 -17.54 26.59
CA ARG A 26 -16.22 -17.18 27.34
C ARG A 26 -16.30 -17.99 28.64
N ARG A 27 -16.12 -17.34 29.79
CA ARG A 27 -16.48 -17.87 31.11
C ARG A 27 -17.81 -17.27 31.53
N LEU A 28 -18.84 -18.11 31.55
CA LEU A 28 -20.11 -17.87 32.23
C LEU A 28 -19.81 -17.77 33.73
N SER A 29 -20.12 -16.62 34.33
CA SER A 29 -20.07 -16.43 35.78
C SER A 29 -21.32 -17.03 36.42
N SER A 30 -21.12 -18.14 37.13
CA SER A 30 -22.09 -18.81 37.99
C SER A 30 -22.35 -17.98 39.26
N ILE A 31 -23.63 -17.67 39.50
CA ILE A 31 -24.12 -17.04 40.72
C ILE A 31 -24.05 -18.07 41.85
N SER A 32 -23.34 -17.72 42.94
CA SER A 32 -23.25 -18.54 44.15
C SER A 32 -24.27 -18.03 45.18
N TYR A 33 -25.20 -18.89 45.58
CA TYR A 33 -26.12 -18.61 46.70
C TYR A 33 -25.39 -18.85 48.03
N THR A 34 -25.36 -17.85 48.91
CA THR A 34 -24.85 -18.01 50.28
C THR A 34 -25.93 -18.59 51.18
N ALA A 35 -25.63 -19.73 51.79
CA ALA A 35 -26.46 -20.45 52.74
C ALA A 35 -26.58 -19.72 54.09
N THR A 36 -27.77 -19.79 54.69
CA THR A 36 -28.13 -19.31 56.02
C THR A 36 -27.48 -20.14 57.14
N PRO A 37 -27.09 -19.53 58.29
CA PRO A 37 -26.55 -20.29 59.41
C PRO A 37 -27.67 -20.83 60.32
N ASN A 38 -27.59 -22.14 60.58
CA ASN A 38 -28.37 -22.88 61.57
C ASN A 38 -28.04 -22.44 63.01
N LEU A 39 -29.06 -22.23 63.84
CA LEU A 39 -28.92 -22.15 65.30
C LEU A 39 -29.44 -23.45 65.93
N THR A 40 -28.51 -24.33 66.31
CA THR A 40 -28.75 -25.49 67.16
C THR A 40 -28.75 -25.05 68.63
N LYS A 41 -29.84 -25.31 69.37
CA LYS A 41 -29.84 -25.28 70.84
C LYS A 41 -30.31 -26.63 71.39
N LYS A 42 -29.46 -27.16 72.28
CA LYS A 42 -29.53 -28.46 72.95
C LYS A 42 -30.72 -28.61 73.90
N VAL A 43 -31.26 -29.82 73.92
CA VAL A 43 -32.10 -30.40 74.99
C VAL A 43 -31.20 -30.94 76.11
N PRO A 44 -31.63 -30.83 77.39
CA PRO A 44 -31.29 -31.85 78.39
C PRO A 44 -32.50 -32.37 79.19
N ASP A 45 -32.48 -33.68 79.48
CA ASP A 45 -33.48 -34.49 80.21
C ASP A 45 -33.18 -34.62 81.75
N PRO A 46 -34.06 -35.21 82.59
CA PRO A 46 -34.48 -34.70 83.91
C PRO A 46 -33.86 -35.37 85.16
N PRO A 47 -34.24 -34.95 86.39
CA PRO A 47 -34.66 -35.95 87.38
C PRO A 47 -35.86 -35.55 88.31
N LYS A 48 -36.21 -36.52 89.17
CA LYS A 48 -37.52 -36.89 89.75
C LYS A 48 -38.09 -36.02 90.90
N ALA A 49 -39.41 -36.21 91.02
CA ALA A 49 -40.41 -35.77 92.01
C ALA A 49 -40.05 -35.82 93.51
N VAL A 50 -40.49 -34.78 94.24
CA VAL A 50 -41.15 -34.83 95.57
C VAL A 50 -42.13 -33.64 95.69
N ARG A 51 -43.34 -33.89 96.22
CA ARG A 51 -44.37 -32.92 96.65
C ARG A 51 -44.93 -33.44 97.99
N PRO A 52 -45.77 -32.72 98.77
CA PRO A 52 -46.16 -31.30 98.71
C PRO A 52 -46.27 -30.62 100.11
N THR A 53 -46.43 -29.28 100.17
CA THR A 53 -47.38 -28.66 101.12
C THR A 53 -47.88 -27.30 100.62
N ARG A 54 -49.08 -26.96 101.09
CA ARG A 54 -50.13 -26.10 100.57
C ARG A 54 -50.12 -24.72 101.24
N ALA A 55 -50.34 -23.65 100.47
CA ALA A 55 -51.20 -22.50 100.84
C ALA A 55 -51.38 -21.53 99.65
N THR A 56 -52.62 -21.26 99.28
CA THR A 56 -53.13 -20.21 98.38
C THR A 56 -53.47 -18.93 99.20
N PRO A 57 -53.89 -17.77 98.65
CA PRO A 57 -54.03 -17.35 97.23
C PRO A 57 -53.53 -15.92 96.89
N ALA A 58 -53.14 -15.66 95.62
CA ALA A 58 -53.14 -14.31 95.03
C ALA A 58 -53.21 -14.38 93.49
N LYS A 59 -54.42 -14.58 92.95
CA LYS A 59 -54.70 -14.48 91.50
C LYS A 59 -54.83 -13.01 91.12
N LYS A 60 -53.80 -12.40 90.50
CA LYS A 60 -53.89 -11.23 89.57
C LYS A 60 -52.57 -10.74 88.93
N ARG A 61 -51.39 -11.29 89.27
CA ARG A 61 -50.09 -10.85 88.68
C ARG A 61 -49.65 -11.50 87.34
N PRO A 62 -49.93 -12.77 87.01
CA PRO A 62 -49.36 -13.39 85.79
C PRO A 62 -49.85 -12.77 84.47
N GLN A 63 -51.06 -12.20 84.49
CA GLN A 63 -51.70 -11.62 83.31
C GLN A 63 -51.10 -10.25 82.95
N VAL A 64 -50.62 -9.50 83.95
CA VAL A 64 -49.97 -8.20 83.75
C VAL A 64 -48.57 -8.40 83.16
N ASP A 65 -47.80 -9.37 83.67
CA ASP A 65 -46.47 -9.70 83.13
C ASP A 65 -46.54 -10.27 81.71
N GLN A 66 -47.56 -11.09 81.40
CA GLN A 66 -47.77 -11.62 80.06
C GLN A 66 -48.25 -10.55 79.07
N ALA A 67 -49.11 -9.62 79.52
CA ALA A 67 -49.53 -8.49 78.71
C ALA A 67 -48.38 -7.51 78.44
N GLN A 68 -47.52 -7.28 79.44
CA GLN A 68 -46.33 -6.45 79.30
C GLN A 68 -45.33 -7.07 78.31
N LYS A 69 -45.05 -8.36 78.43
CA LYS A 69 -44.20 -9.09 77.49
C LYS A 69 -44.71 -9.03 76.05
N ARG A 70 -46.03 -9.13 75.85
CA ARG A 70 -46.64 -8.96 74.52
C ARG A 70 -46.48 -7.54 73.98
N ARG A 71 -46.58 -6.51 74.84
CA ARG A 71 -46.36 -5.12 74.43
C ARG A 71 -44.91 -4.88 74.01
N GLU A 72 -43.95 -5.42 74.75
CA GLU A 72 -42.53 -5.34 74.43
C GLU A 72 -42.20 -6.07 73.13
N GLU A 73 -42.80 -7.24 72.90
CA GLU A 73 -42.65 -7.99 71.64
C GLU A 73 -43.25 -7.22 70.46
N ILE A 74 -44.43 -6.63 70.62
CA ILE A 74 -45.04 -5.77 69.59
C ILE A 74 -44.13 -4.57 69.30
N ALA A 75 -43.56 -3.93 70.33
CA ALA A 75 -42.65 -2.80 70.16
C ALA A 75 -41.37 -3.20 69.42
N ALA A 76 -40.79 -4.35 69.78
CA ALA A 76 -39.60 -4.89 69.09
C ALA A 76 -39.89 -5.24 67.62
N LEU A 77 -41.05 -5.82 67.33
CA LEU A 77 -41.47 -6.11 65.95
C LEU A 77 -41.73 -4.81 65.16
N GLN A 78 -42.33 -3.80 65.78
CA GLN A 78 -42.52 -2.48 65.16
C GLN A 78 -41.17 -1.82 64.83
N GLU A 79 -40.20 -1.90 65.73
CA GLU A 79 -38.84 -1.40 65.48
C GLU A 79 -38.19 -2.15 64.32
N GLN A 80 -38.26 -3.49 64.28
CA GLN A 80 -37.75 -4.28 63.16
C GLN A 80 -38.40 -3.91 61.83
N VAL A 81 -39.74 -3.77 61.80
CA VAL A 81 -40.46 -3.35 60.59
C VAL A 81 -40.00 -1.97 60.13
N SER A 82 -39.82 -1.03 61.05
CA SER A 82 -39.31 0.31 60.72
C SER A 82 -37.87 0.30 60.22
N GLY A 83 -37.02 -0.59 60.74
CA GLY A 83 -35.65 -0.79 60.28
C GLY A 83 -35.61 -1.36 58.86
N LEU A 84 -36.39 -2.42 58.60
CA LEU A 84 -36.50 -3.02 57.28
C LEU A 84 -37.06 -2.05 56.24
N GLN A 85 -38.04 -1.22 56.61
CA GLN A 85 -38.56 -0.17 55.72
C GLN A 85 -37.49 0.86 55.36
N ARG A 86 -36.64 1.25 56.31
CA ARG A 86 -35.52 2.17 56.07
C ARG A 86 -34.49 1.54 55.14
N GLU A 87 -34.09 0.30 55.40
CA GLU A 87 -33.16 -0.43 54.52
C GLU A 87 -33.71 -0.60 53.11
N LEU A 88 -35.01 -0.89 52.97
CA LEU A 88 -35.64 -0.99 51.66
C LEU A 88 -35.54 0.33 50.87
N LEU A 89 -35.81 1.47 51.52
CA LEU A 89 -35.69 2.78 50.88
C LEU A 89 -34.26 3.09 50.43
N GLU A 90 -33.26 2.78 51.27
CA GLU A 90 -31.84 2.93 50.91
C GLU A 90 -31.47 2.05 49.70
N LYS A 91 -31.98 0.82 49.64
CA LYS A 91 -31.76 -0.08 48.50
C LYS A 91 -32.45 0.42 47.23
N GLU A 92 -33.65 0.98 47.32
CA GLU A 92 -34.35 1.57 46.18
C GLU A 92 -33.61 2.80 45.63
N GLU A 93 -33.03 3.64 46.49
CA GLU A 93 -32.21 4.77 46.06
C GLU A 93 -30.88 4.32 45.43
N ALA A 94 -30.25 3.29 45.99
CA ALA A 94 -29.06 2.67 45.40
C ALA A 94 -29.37 2.05 44.03
N LEU A 95 -30.54 1.38 43.88
CA LEU A 95 -31.01 0.82 42.62
C LEU A 95 -31.20 1.92 41.57
N ARG A 96 -31.91 3.00 41.92
CA ARG A 96 -32.10 4.16 41.04
C ARG A 96 -30.78 4.78 40.60
N SER A 97 -29.80 4.85 41.51
CA SER A 97 -28.45 5.34 41.21
C SER A 97 -27.70 4.42 40.24
N ALA A 98 -27.84 3.11 40.41
CA ALA A 98 -27.25 2.12 39.51
C ALA A 98 -27.88 2.18 38.10
N GLU A 99 -29.20 2.32 38.01
CA GLU A 99 -29.93 2.49 36.74
C GLU A 99 -29.44 3.74 35.99
N ASN A 100 -29.31 4.88 36.68
CA ASN A 100 -28.78 6.11 36.10
C ASN A 100 -27.34 5.92 35.58
N LEU A 101 -26.50 5.18 36.32
CA LEU A 101 -25.14 4.86 35.89
C LEU A 101 -25.13 3.98 34.64
N ILE A 102 -26.03 3.01 34.55
CA ILE A 102 -26.20 2.15 33.37
C ILE A 102 -26.57 3.01 32.17
N SER A 103 -27.58 3.88 32.27
CA SER A 103 -27.97 4.78 31.17
C SER A 103 -26.81 5.67 30.72
N ARG A 104 -26.05 6.23 31.66
CA ARG A 104 -24.87 7.04 31.34
C ARG A 104 -23.79 6.23 30.64
N THR A 105 -23.58 4.99 31.07
CA THR A 105 -22.59 4.08 30.47
C THR A 105 -23.01 3.65 29.08
N SER A 106 -24.31 3.40 28.85
CA SER A 106 -24.85 3.10 27.52
C SER A 106 -24.62 4.26 26.55
N SER A 107 -24.96 5.49 26.95
CA SER A 107 -24.71 6.69 26.13
C SER A 107 -23.22 6.91 25.86
N ALA A 108 -22.36 6.69 26.85
CA ALA A 108 -20.91 6.76 26.65
C ALA A 108 -20.41 5.68 25.66
N ASN A 109 -20.99 4.47 25.70
CA ASN A 109 -20.63 3.40 24.77
C ASN A 109 -21.03 3.74 23.33
N GLU A 110 -22.23 4.29 23.12
CA GLU A 110 -22.66 4.79 21.80
C GLU A 110 -21.72 5.87 21.26
N ALA A 111 -21.29 6.81 22.11
CA ALA A 111 -20.30 7.82 21.71
C ALA A 111 -18.95 7.22 21.33
N VAL A 112 -18.49 6.20 22.06
CA VAL A 112 -17.25 5.46 21.75
C VAL A 112 -17.36 4.73 20.41
N ASP A 113 -18.49 4.09 20.13
CA ASP A 113 -18.70 3.38 18.86
C ASP A 113 -18.82 4.36 17.67
N GLY A 114 -19.37 5.56 17.89
CA GLY A 114 -19.32 6.66 16.93
C GLY A 114 -17.89 7.12 16.64
N LEU A 115 -17.06 7.32 17.67
CA LEU A 115 -15.65 7.69 17.51
C LEU A 115 -14.84 6.60 16.81
N ARG A 116 -15.09 5.32 17.10
CA ARG A 116 -14.46 4.20 16.40
C ARG A 116 -14.81 4.19 14.92
N SER A 117 -16.07 4.46 14.58
CA SER A 117 -16.52 4.55 13.18
C SER A 117 -15.79 5.69 12.45
N GLN A 118 -15.72 6.88 13.06
CA GLN A 118 -14.96 8.00 12.49
C GLN A 118 -13.46 7.69 12.33
N LEU A 119 -12.85 7.02 13.31
CA LEU A 119 -11.46 6.59 13.23
C LEU A 119 -11.25 5.66 12.02
N SER A 120 -12.16 4.70 11.82
CA SER A 120 -12.09 3.79 10.68
C SER A 120 -12.22 4.49 9.33
N GLU A 121 -13.11 5.49 9.22
CA GLU A 121 -13.27 6.31 8.01
C GLU A 121 -12.01 7.13 7.72
N LYS A 122 -11.42 7.75 8.76
CA LYS A 122 -10.19 8.53 8.63
C LYS A 122 -9.00 7.64 8.25
N GLU A 123 -8.91 6.44 8.81
CA GLU A 123 -7.89 5.45 8.44
C GLU A 123 -8.00 5.07 6.96
N LEU A 124 -9.21 4.81 6.46
CA LEU A 124 -9.44 4.55 5.02
C LEU A 124 -9.02 5.75 4.16
N LEU A 125 -9.37 6.97 4.56
CA LEU A 125 -8.99 8.18 3.82
C LEU A 125 -7.47 8.37 3.77
N ILE A 126 -6.76 8.09 4.87
CA ILE A 126 -5.29 8.09 4.92
C ILE A 126 -4.72 7.03 3.97
N GLN A 127 -5.29 5.83 3.93
CA GLN A 127 -4.84 4.75 3.05
C GLN A 127 -5.06 5.08 1.56
N CYS A 128 -6.21 5.68 1.21
CA CYS A 128 -6.47 6.17 -0.15
C CYS A 128 -5.46 7.25 -0.55
N ALA A 129 -5.30 8.29 0.26
CA ALA A 129 -4.35 9.38 0.00
C ALA A 129 -2.90 8.86 -0.08
N GLY A 130 -2.53 7.89 0.76
CA GLY A 130 -1.22 7.24 0.72
C GLY A 130 -0.99 6.48 -0.59
N SER A 131 -2.02 5.80 -1.10
CA SER A 131 -1.97 5.08 -2.38
C SER A 131 -1.85 6.03 -3.57
N GLU A 132 -2.61 7.14 -3.57
CA GLU A 132 -2.51 8.19 -4.59
C GLU A 132 -1.13 8.87 -4.59
N LEU A 133 -0.60 9.19 -3.42
CA LEU A 133 0.75 9.74 -3.27
C LEU A 133 1.81 8.77 -3.79
N HIS A 134 1.66 7.47 -3.52
CA HIS A 134 2.58 6.47 -4.03
C HIS A 134 2.53 6.39 -5.56
N GLY A 135 1.32 6.36 -6.15
CA GLY A 135 1.14 6.36 -7.60
C GLY A 135 1.75 7.59 -8.28
N THR A 136 1.52 8.78 -7.73
CA THR A 136 2.10 10.03 -8.26
C THR A 136 3.63 10.06 -8.14
N LYS A 137 4.20 9.49 -7.07
CA LYS A 137 5.65 9.33 -6.92
C LYS A 137 6.26 8.44 -8.02
N ILE A 138 5.58 7.34 -8.38
CA ILE A 138 6.01 6.47 -9.49
C ILE A 138 5.99 7.24 -10.80
N MET A 139 4.87 7.91 -11.11
CA MET A 139 4.78 8.71 -12.34
C MET A 139 5.86 9.79 -12.41
N LEU A 140 6.17 10.46 -11.30
CA LEU A 140 7.23 11.47 -11.26
C LEU A 140 8.60 10.86 -11.59
N ALA A 141 8.91 9.68 -11.04
CA ALA A 141 10.15 8.96 -11.36
C ALA A 141 10.21 8.55 -12.84
N GLU A 142 9.10 8.08 -13.41
CA GLU A 142 9.00 7.74 -14.83
C GLU A 142 9.23 8.97 -15.74
N LYS A 143 8.62 10.11 -15.38
CA LYS A 143 8.83 11.38 -16.10
C LYS A 143 10.28 11.84 -15.99
N GLN A 144 10.90 11.71 -14.82
CA GLN A 144 12.31 12.04 -14.62
C GLN A 144 13.22 11.16 -15.51
N ALA A 145 12.98 9.85 -15.55
CA ALA A 145 13.73 8.95 -16.44
C ALA A 145 13.54 9.28 -17.93
N ALA A 146 12.33 9.69 -18.33
CA ALA A 146 12.07 10.12 -19.70
C ALA A 146 12.83 11.40 -20.07
N ILE A 147 12.92 12.37 -19.16
CA ILE A 147 13.71 13.60 -19.35
C ILE A 147 15.19 13.26 -19.51
N GLU A 148 15.76 12.46 -18.62
CA GLU A 148 17.18 12.07 -18.69
C GLU A 148 17.53 11.35 -20.00
N LYS A 149 16.62 10.49 -20.49
CA LYS A 149 16.77 9.84 -21.79
C LYS A 149 16.78 10.85 -22.94
N LEU A 150 15.84 11.80 -22.95
CA LEU A 150 15.78 12.84 -23.99
C LEU A 150 17.01 13.75 -23.95
N GLU A 151 17.47 14.13 -22.75
CA GLU A 151 18.70 14.91 -22.58
C GLU A 151 19.93 14.17 -23.12
N TRP A 152 20.03 12.87 -22.85
CA TRP A 152 21.11 12.05 -23.41
C TRP A 152 21.03 11.98 -24.93
N GLN A 153 19.84 11.75 -25.50
CA GLN A 153 19.64 11.73 -26.96
C GLN A 153 19.99 13.08 -27.60
N ALA A 154 19.61 14.19 -26.97
CA ALA A 154 19.95 15.54 -27.44
C ALA A 154 21.46 15.78 -27.43
N LYS A 155 22.17 15.35 -26.37
CA LYS A 155 23.63 15.44 -26.29
C LYS A 155 24.32 14.66 -27.41
N VAL A 156 23.92 13.39 -27.62
CA VAL A 156 24.47 12.54 -28.69
C VAL A 156 24.17 13.13 -30.07
N SER A 157 22.96 13.65 -30.28
CA SER A 157 22.61 14.30 -31.54
C SER A 157 23.42 15.58 -31.76
N ASN A 158 23.66 16.38 -30.73
CA ASN A 158 24.46 17.59 -30.84
C ASN A 158 25.92 17.26 -31.19
N GLU A 159 26.51 16.25 -30.55
CA GLU A 159 27.85 15.76 -30.87
C GLU A 159 27.95 15.31 -32.35
N LYS A 160 26.93 14.60 -32.86
CA LYS A 160 26.87 14.20 -34.28
C LYS A 160 26.77 15.41 -35.23
N VAL A 161 26.04 16.44 -34.84
CA VAL A 161 25.93 17.69 -35.62
C VAL A 161 27.27 18.43 -35.65
N GLU A 162 27.98 18.49 -34.53
CA GLU A 162 29.32 19.08 -34.46
C GLU A 162 30.32 18.33 -35.36
N GLU A 163 30.30 16.99 -35.36
CA GLU A 163 31.12 16.17 -36.26
C GLU A 163 30.82 16.48 -37.74
N LEU A 164 29.55 16.45 -38.14
CA LEU A 164 29.14 16.75 -39.51
C LEU A 164 29.47 18.19 -39.93
N GLN A 165 29.43 19.14 -39.00
CA GLN A 165 29.81 20.53 -39.28
C GLN A 165 31.30 20.65 -39.62
N VAL A 166 32.16 19.88 -38.96
CA VAL A 166 33.59 19.80 -39.28
C VAL A 166 33.79 19.20 -40.68
N ASP A 167 33.09 18.12 -41.01
CA ASP A 167 33.17 17.46 -42.32
C ASP A 167 32.75 18.41 -43.46
N VAL A 168 31.65 19.15 -43.28
CA VAL A 168 31.18 20.14 -44.26
C VAL A 168 32.21 21.24 -44.47
N ALA A 169 32.84 21.74 -43.40
CA ALA A 169 33.89 22.75 -43.51
C ALA A 169 35.14 22.22 -44.25
N SER A 170 35.51 20.95 -44.04
CA SER A 170 36.58 20.30 -44.79
C SER A 170 36.25 20.19 -46.27
N MET A 171 35.05 19.71 -46.59
CA MET A 171 34.58 19.58 -47.97
C MET A 171 34.50 20.94 -48.68
N ASP A 172 34.04 22.00 -48.01
CA ASP A 172 33.99 23.35 -48.56
C ASP A 172 35.40 23.86 -48.95
N ALA A 173 36.41 23.57 -48.12
CA ALA A 173 37.80 23.90 -48.43
C ALA A 173 38.33 23.12 -49.65
N GLU A 174 38.01 21.82 -49.76
CA GLU A 174 38.38 20.97 -50.89
C GLU A 174 37.71 21.44 -52.20
N VAL A 175 36.40 21.70 -52.17
CA VAL A 175 35.64 22.25 -53.31
C VAL A 175 36.18 23.61 -53.72
N SER A 176 36.50 24.47 -52.75
CA SER A 176 37.14 25.77 -53.00
C SER A 176 38.51 25.63 -53.67
N ALA A 177 39.32 24.65 -53.27
CA ALA A 177 40.60 24.35 -53.90
C ALA A 177 40.40 23.86 -55.35
N LEU A 178 39.45 22.96 -55.57
CA LEU A 178 39.10 22.44 -56.89
C LEU A 178 38.61 23.56 -57.83
N MET A 179 37.73 24.43 -57.36
CA MET A 179 37.23 25.58 -58.15
C MET A 179 38.34 26.57 -58.50
N LYS A 180 39.34 26.77 -57.63
CA LYS A 180 40.53 27.57 -57.95
C LYS A 180 41.36 26.93 -59.06
N LEU A 181 41.50 25.59 -59.07
CA LEU A 181 42.18 24.88 -60.15
C LEU A 181 41.46 25.07 -61.49
N PHE A 182 40.14 24.91 -61.54
CA PHE A 182 39.36 25.15 -62.76
C PHE A 182 39.49 26.58 -63.28
N ARG A 183 39.46 27.57 -62.39
CA ARG A 183 39.67 28.98 -62.75
C ARG A 183 41.05 29.21 -63.36
N LYS A 184 42.10 28.61 -62.79
CA LYS A 184 43.47 28.72 -63.31
C LYS A 184 43.64 28.09 -64.69
N ILE A 185 43.00 26.93 -64.93
CA ILE A 185 43.04 26.26 -66.24
C ILE A 185 42.34 27.12 -67.30
N THR A 186 41.16 27.64 -67.00
CA THR A 186 40.40 28.49 -67.93
C THR A 186 41.08 29.84 -68.22
N GLU A 187 41.88 30.36 -67.30
CA GLU A 187 42.66 31.60 -67.49
C GLU A 187 43.93 31.38 -68.35
N ASN A 188 44.58 30.20 -68.24
CA ASN A 188 45.72 29.83 -69.09
C ASN A 188 45.34 29.65 -70.57
N ASP A 189 44.10 29.25 -70.87
CA ASP A 189 43.61 29.05 -72.24
C ASP A 189 43.28 30.38 -72.96
N ARG A 190 43.29 31.50 -72.23
CA ARG A 190 43.02 32.86 -72.75
C ARG A 190 44.28 33.67 -73.08
N ALA A 191 45.47 33.08 -72.93
CA ALA A 191 46.69 33.69 -73.46
C ALA A 191 46.59 33.80 -75.00
N PRO A 192 47.01 34.91 -75.64
CA PRO A 192 46.94 35.01 -77.10
C PRO A 192 47.90 33.97 -77.69
N SER A 193 47.33 32.88 -78.19
CA SER A 193 48.03 31.93 -79.04
C SER A 193 48.62 32.69 -80.25
N PRO A 194 49.93 32.54 -80.54
CA PRO A 194 50.45 32.98 -81.82
C PRO A 194 49.88 32.03 -82.88
N ARG A 195 48.77 32.48 -83.48
CA ARG A 195 48.22 32.12 -84.78
C ARG A 195 49.14 31.18 -85.58
N ASP A 196 48.86 29.88 -85.59
CA ASP A 196 48.92 29.05 -86.79
C ASP A 196 48.28 27.65 -86.57
N ARG A 197 47.57 27.19 -87.61
CA ARG A 197 47.17 25.80 -87.94
C ARG A 197 45.96 25.15 -87.25
N THR A 198 44.88 25.16 -88.04
CA THR A 198 44.08 23.99 -88.42
C THR A 198 44.67 22.63 -88.00
N ASP A 199 43.93 21.85 -87.21
CA ASP A 199 43.30 20.60 -87.65
C ASP A 199 42.63 19.87 -86.46
N ASP A 200 41.35 19.53 -86.68
CA ASP A 200 40.69 18.26 -86.36
C ASP A 200 40.85 17.62 -84.97
N LEU A 201 39.82 17.74 -84.11
CA LEU A 201 39.40 16.70 -83.15
C LEU A 201 37.94 16.95 -82.71
N SER A 202 36.99 16.51 -83.53
CA SER A 202 35.59 16.33 -83.11
C SER A 202 35.49 15.04 -82.29
N LEU A 203 35.44 15.14 -80.96
CA LEU A 203 35.10 13.99 -80.10
C LEU A 203 33.58 13.75 -80.18
N GLU A 204 33.21 12.79 -81.01
CA GLU A 204 31.86 12.21 -81.05
C GLU A 204 31.72 11.25 -79.86
N CYS A 205 30.97 11.67 -78.84
CA CYS A 205 30.63 10.77 -77.73
C CYS A 205 29.56 9.78 -78.21
N GLU A 206 29.95 8.51 -78.31
CA GLU A 206 29.07 7.39 -78.60
C GLU A 206 28.05 7.21 -77.44
N PRO A 207 26.74 7.20 -77.70
CA PRO A 207 25.75 6.97 -76.66
C PRO A 207 25.73 5.50 -76.28
N VAL A 208 26.13 5.21 -75.05
CA VAL A 208 26.00 3.89 -74.44
C VAL A 208 24.51 3.54 -74.35
N ILE A 209 24.11 2.53 -75.13
CA ILE A 209 22.81 1.87 -75.01
C ILE A 209 22.88 1.06 -73.70
N LEU A 210 22.10 1.48 -72.70
CA LEU A 210 21.80 0.64 -71.54
C LEU A 210 20.75 -0.37 -72.00
N ASP A 211 21.16 -1.62 -72.18
CA ASP A 211 20.24 -2.75 -72.28
C ASP A 211 19.46 -2.83 -70.95
N ASP A 212 18.17 -2.57 -71.05
CA ASP A 212 17.16 -2.67 -69.98
C ASP A 212 16.68 -4.14 -69.85
N GLU A 213 17.60 -5.10 -69.97
CA GLU A 213 17.31 -6.53 -69.96
C GLU A 213 17.95 -7.20 -68.72
N VAL A 214 17.69 -6.62 -67.55
CA VAL A 214 17.78 -7.37 -66.28
C VAL A 214 16.39 -7.94 -66.04
N GLY A 215 16.24 -9.26 -66.19
CA GLY A 215 14.96 -9.94 -66.07
C GLY A 215 14.21 -9.55 -64.80
N ASP A 216 12.90 -9.28 -64.95
CA ASP A 216 11.96 -8.90 -63.89
C ASP A 216 12.19 -9.74 -62.62
N ILE A 217 12.98 -9.20 -61.69
CA ILE A 217 12.82 -9.57 -60.28
C ILE A 217 11.45 -9.02 -59.95
N ASP A 218 10.49 -9.90 -59.71
CA ASP A 218 9.16 -9.53 -59.23
C ASP A 218 9.33 -8.78 -57.90
N VAL A 219 9.45 -7.46 -58.01
CA VAL A 219 9.75 -6.56 -56.89
C VAL A 219 8.67 -6.67 -55.83
N GLU A 220 7.43 -6.90 -56.25
CA GLU A 220 6.29 -7.11 -55.37
C GLU A 220 6.45 -8.40 -54.55
N LYS A 221 6.92 -9.48 -55.17
CA LYS A 221 7.21 -10.74 -54.47
C LYS A 221 8.40 -10.63 -53.51
N MET A 222 9.43 -9.88 -53.89
CA MET A 222 10.58 -9.62 -53.00
C MET A 222 10.14 -8.80 -51.78
N GLU A 223 9.35 -7.75 -51.97
CA GLU A 223 8.78 -6.94 -50.87
C GLU A 223 7.88 -7.77 -49.94
N GLN A 224 7.12 -8.72 -50.50
CA GLN A 224 6.30 -9.63 -49.72
C GLN A 224 7.14 -10.54 -48.80
N GLU A 225 8.22 -11.12 -49.32
CA GLU A 225 9.13 -11.96 -48.52
C GLU A 225 9.91 -11.12 -47.49
N VAL A 226 10.24 -9.86 -47.78
CA VAL A 226 10.85 -8.93 -46.82
C VAL A 226 9.88 -8.66 -45.66
N SER A 227 8.62 -8.44 -45.99
CA SER A 227 7.56 -8.22 -44.99
C SER A 227 7.36 -9.46 -44.10
N ALA A 228 7.40 -10.66 -44.68
CA ALA A 228 7.31 -11.92 -43.94
C ALA A 228 8.48 -12.11 -42.98
N TYR A 229 9.71 -11.81 -43.41
CA TYR A 229 10.91 -11.88 -42.58
C TYR A 229 10.86 -10.88 -41.41
N VAL A 230 10.44 -9.64 -41.65
CA VAL A 230 10.28 -8.63 -40.59
C VAL A 230 9.21 -9.03 -39.60
N SER A 231 8.09 -9.60 -40.06
CA SER A 231 7.03 -10.11 -39.18
C SER A 231 7.49 -11.29 -38.33
N ALA A 232 8.22 -12.25 -38.92
CA ALA A 232 8.78 -13.38 -38.18
C ALA A 232 9.80 -12.92 -37.13
N LEU A 233 10.64 -11.92 -37.46
CA LEU A 233 11.58 -11.32 -36.52
C LEU A 233 10.88 -10.60 -35.36
N ALA A 234 9.75 -9.94 -35.63
CA ALA A 234 8.96 -9.30 -34.58
C ALA A 234 8.36 -10.36 -33.64
N ALA A 235 7.77 -11.43 -34.19
CA ALA A 235 7.23 -12.53 -33.41
C ALA A 235 8.29 -13.24 -32.56
N ALA A 236 9.48 -13.53 -33.12
CA ALA A 236 10.58 -14.13 -32.39
C ALA A 236 11.17 -13.21 -31.30
N LYS A 237 11.12 -11.88 -31.50
CA LYS A 237 11.51 -10.89 -30.48
C LYS A 237 10.51 -10.82 -29.32
N GLU A 238 9.22 -11.02 -29.60
CA GLU A 238 8.16 -11.03 -28.60
C GLU A 238 8.10 -12.37 -27.85
N ASN A 239 8.38 -13.48 -28.54
CA ASN A 239 8.49 -14.83 -27.97
C ASN A 239 9.60 -15.64 -28.66
N PRO A 240 10.76 -15.85 -28.02
CA PRO A 240 11.87 -16.58 -28.62
C PRO A 240 11.72 -18.10 -28.40
N THR A 241 10.72 -18.72 -29.01
CA THR A 241 10.61 -20.20 -29.09
C THR A 241 11.27 -20.73 -30.37
N ASP A 242 11.65 -22.00 -30.35
CA ASP A 242 12.33 -22.67 -31.48
C ASP A 242 11.52 -22.58 -32.78
N GLU A 243 10.19 -22.66 -32.70
CA GLU A 243 9.27 -22.52 -33.84
C GLU A 243 9.34 -21.12 -34.51
N PHE A 244 9.46 -20.05 -33.72
CA PHE A 244 9.59 -18.69 -34.26
C PHE A 244 11.00 -18.43 -34.81
N LEU A 245 12.03 -19.03 -34.19
CA LEU A 245 13.39 -18.96 -34.72
C LEU A 245 13.51 -19.72 -36.05
N GLU A 246 12.88 -20.89 -36.17
CA GLU A 246 12.79 -21.64 -37.43
C GLU A 246 12.09 -20.82 -38.53
N SER A 247 10.96 -20.18 -38.19
CA SER A 247 10.22 -19.29 -39.10
C SER A 247 11.07 -18.11 -39.61
N VAL A 248 11.91 -17.52 -38.74
CA VAL A 248 12.86 -16.45 -39.13
C VAL A 248 13.92 -16.99 -40.10
N THR A 249 14.44 -18.19 -39.84
CA THR A 249 15.44 -18.80 -40.73
C THR A 249 14.86 -19.17 -42.08
N GLU A 250 13.62 -19.66 -42.13
CA GLU A 250 12.94 -20.00 -43.38
C GLU A 250 12.65 -18.74 -44.21
N ALA A 251 12.11 -17.68 -43.58
CA ALA A 251 11.88 -16.41 -44.27
C ALA A 251 13.17 -15.78 -44.79
N ARG A 252 14.28 -15.93 -44.05
CA ARG A 252 15.62 -15.51 -44.51
C ARG A 252 16.10 -16.31 -45.72
N LEU A 253 15.87 -17.63 -45.76
CA LEU A 253 16.21 -18.47 -46.90
C LEU A 253 15.42 -18.09 -48.16
N ARG A 254 14.12 -17.77 -48.01
CA ARG A 254 13.28 -17.31 -49.12
C ARG A 254 13.76 -15.99 -49.71
N LEU A 255 14.22 -15.06 -48.87
CA LEU A 255 14.84 -13.81 -49.33
C LEU A 255 16.18 -14.04 -50.03
N GLN A 256 16.99 -14.97 -49.54
CA GLN A 256 18.28 -15.28 -50.15
C GLN A 256 18.15 -15.85 -51.56
N ALA A 257 17.01 -16.47 -51.89
CA ALA A 257 16.71 -16.99 -53.22
C ALA A 257 16.54 -15.91 -54.31
N PHE A 258 16.40 -14.63 -53.94
CA PHE A 258 16.37 -13.50 -54.90
C PHE A 258 17.76 -12.90 -55.17
N VAL A 259 18.78 -13.30 -54.39
CA VAL A 259 20.13 -12.72 -54.42
C VAL A 259 21.15 -13.68 -55.05
N LEU A 260 20.78 -14.95 -55.27
CA LEU A 260 21.57 -16.02 -55.89
C LEU A 260 21.00 -16.42 -57.25
#